data_AF-A0A0J6T141-F1
#
_entry.id   AF-A0A0J6T141-F1
#
_cell.length_a   1.000
_cell.length_b   1.000
_cell.length_c   1.000
_cell.angle_alpha   90.00
_cell.angle_beta   90.00
_cell.angle_gamma   90.00
#
_symmetry.space_group_name_H-M   'P 1'
#
loop_
_entity.id
_entity.type
_entity.pdbx_description
1 polymer ?
#
loop_
_entity_poly.entity_id
_entity_poly.type
_entity_poly.pdbx_seq_one_letter_code
_entity_poly.pdbx_strand_id
1 'polypeptide(L)'
;MECVTTYDSLSKCDIKMLFDTKYMYEDKDTNDLIWDHGVNGDYGGKFNGVMNLCDNRKLTLYSGKVILEKFPADFLECFREVYILTYLFEGSAMSAYLKAHGHTYEMLTLSEDRRELKPWAEYGDESSRKSDLKQLITIYEGQANQVGTKVGKACPLSSTWYDTQARNRTGKLEVMKGSTGHFFKKVTETKSSHNAWTVFKKHRNALQGDGYTKGWITYNCRATNQHIEKRSLAYLCNVYHNPNIVQYFKQRGIAFNQDLYALSEMLQWIWRSQVRRHDPIHLFIPSERMRNLLYLWLNTRSTPELISKLS
;
A
#
# COMPACT_ATOMS: atom_id res chain seq x y z
N MET A 1 8.20 -7.10 2.22
CA MET A 1 8.32 -7.89 1.01
C MET A 1 7.05 -7.67 0.19
N GLU A 2 7.19 -7.27 -1.07
CA GLU A 2 6.09 -7.25 -2.02
C GLU A 2 6.16 -8.58 -2.79
N CYS A 3 5.04 -9.31 -2.87
CA CYS A 3 5.01 -10.65 -3.46
C CYS A 3 4.84 -10.64 -4.99
N VAL A 4 4.42 -9.51 -5.54
CA VAL A 4 4.34 -9.25 -6.97
C VAL A 4 4.49 -7.74 -7.21
N THR A 5 5.32 -7.35 -8.17
CA THR A 5 5.59 -5.95 -8.53
C THR A 5 5.78 -5.84 -10.04
N THR A 6 5.69 -4.62 -10.59
CA THR A 6 6.12 -4.38 -11.98
C THR A 6 7.63 -4.33 -12.05
N TYR A 7 8.22 -5.06 -13.00
CA TYR A 7 9.65 -5.05 -13.24
C TYR A 7 10.01 -4.03 -14.33
N ASP A 8 10.48 -2.86 -13.89
CA ASP A 8 10.74 -1.70 -14.76
C ASP A 8 12.25 -1.46 -15.01
N SER A 9 13.12 -2.39 -14.62
CA SER A 9 14.58 -2.26 -14.76
C SER A 9 15.10 -2.56 -16.17
N LEU A 10 14.25 -3.04 -17.08
CA LEU A 10 14.57 -3.25 -18.48
C LEU A 10 13.83 -2.26 -19.38
N SER A 11 14.55 -1.68 -20.35
CA SER A 11 13.90 -0.88 -21.39
C SER A 11 13.17 -1.78 -22.39
N LYS A 12 12.20 -1.21 -23.12
CA LYS A 12 11.50 -1.94 -24.19
C LYS A 12 12.45 -2.45 -25.28
N CYS A 13 13.51 -1.69 -25.57
CA CYS A 13 14.52 -2.10 -26.54
C CYS A 13 15.35 -3.27 -26.03
N ASP A 14 15.73 -3.25 -24.75
CA ASP A 14 16.47 -4.38 -24.13
C ASP A 14 15.61 -5.65 -24.12
N ILE A 15 14.33 -5.54 -23.74
CA ILE A 15 13.38 -6.67 -23.75
C ILE A 15 13.28 -7.26 -25.16
N LYS A 16 13.02 -6.41 -26.16
CA LYS A 16 12.91 -6.85 -27.56
C LYS A 16 14.20 -7.54 -28.02
N MET A 17 15.35 -6.96 -27.72
CA MET A 17 16.65 -7.54 -28.07
C MET A 17 16.82 -8.92 -27.45
N LEU A 18 16.54 -9.09 -26.14
CA LEU A 18 16.68 -10.38 -25.45
C LEU A 18 15.79 -11.49 -26.04
N PHE A 19 14.56 -11.13 -26.46
CA PHE A 19 13.68 -12.06 -27.16
C PHE A 19 14.15 -12.36 -28.60
N ASP A 20 14.48 -11.32 -29.39
CA ASP A 20 14.90 -11.47 -30.79
C ASP A 20 16.20 -12.28 -30.92
N THR A 21 17.10 -12.12 -29.95
CA THR A 21 18.38 -12.85 -29.86
C THR A 21 18.27 -14.21 -29.14
N LYS A 22 17.06 -14.58 -28.70
CA LYS A 22 16.73 -15.84 -28.02
C LYS A 22 17.41 -16.07 -26.67
N TYR A 23 18.07 -15.07 -26.08
CA TYR A 23 18.57 -15.16 -24.70
C TYR A 23 17.43 -15.37 -23.70
N MET A 24 16.21 -14.96 -24.04
CA MET A 24 15.04 -15.11 -23.19
C MET A 24 13.84 -15.59 -24.01
N TYR A 25 13.06 -16.49 -23.44
CA TYR A 25 11.77 -16.92 -23.99
C TYR A 25 10.72 -17.03 -22.89
N GLU A 26 9.45 -17.15 -23.30
CA GLU A 26 8.31 -17.33 -22.40
C GLU A 26 7.90 -18.79 -22.36
N ASP A 27 7.85 -19.38 -21.16
CA ASP A 27 7.23 -20.67 -20.90
C ASP A 27 5.71 -20.55 -21.08
N LYS A 28 5.11 -21.35 -21.96
CA LYS A 28 3.70 -21.19 -22.37
C LYS A 28 2.68 -21.70 -21.35
N ASP A 29 3.10 -22.52 -20.41
CA ASP A 29 2.22 -23.08 -19.38
C ASP A 29 2.14 -22.13 -18.17
N THR A 30 3.28 -21.52 -17.81
CA THR A 30 3.41 -20.67 -16.63
C THR A 30 3.40 -19.17 -16.94
N ASN A 31 3.72 -18.79 -18.18
CA ASN A 31 4.08 -17.44 -18.63
C ASN A 31 5.37 -16.90 -17.98
N ASP A 32 6.20 -17.77 -17.41
CA ASP A 32 7.48 -17.36 -16.82
C ASP A 32 8.51 -17.05 -17.89
N LEU A 33 9.34 -16.04 -17.65
CA LEU A 33 10.46 -15.71 -18.50
C LEU A 33 11.64 -16.61 -18.13
N ILE A 34 12.13 -17.35 -19.11
CA ILE A 34 13.23 -18.30 -18.96
C ILE A 34 14.44 -17.76 -19.72
N TRP A 35 15.61 -17.84 -19.09
CA TRP A 35 16.88 -17.54 -19.74
C TRP A 35 17.40 -18.78 -20.48
N ASP A 36 17.76 -18.62 -21.75
CA ASP A 36 18.31 -19.71 -22.54
C ASP A 36 19.84 -19.77 -22.42
N HIS A 37 20.31 -20.62 -21.51
CA HIS A 37 21.75 -20.90 -21.33
C HIS A 37 22.40 -21.57 -22.55
N GLY A 38 21.62 -22.10 -23.50
CA GLY A 38 22.13 -22.68 -24.74
C GLY A 38 22.61 -21.65 -25.78
N VAL A 39 22.13 -20.40 -25.70
CA VAL A 39 22.53 -19.33 -26.63
C VAL A 39 23.92 -18.78 -26.28
N ASN A 40 24.26 -18.72 -24.99
CA ASN A 40 25.57 -18.34 -24.49
C ASN A 40 25.73 -18.76 -23.02
N GLY A 41 26.24 -19.97 -22.79
CA GLY A 41 26.31 -20.59 -21.46
C GLY A 41 27.19 -19.86 -20.45
N ASP A 42 28.12 -19.03 -20.91
CA ASP A 42 29.04 -18.25 -20.07
C ASP A 42 28.68 -16.75 -20.03
N TYR A 43 27.40 -16.41 -20.20
CA TYR A 43 26.95 -15.01 -20.18
C TYR A 43 27.31 -14.34 -18.85
N GLY A 44 28.23 -13.37 -18.91
CA GLY A 44 28.71 -12.59 -17.76
C GLY A 44 28.60 -11.08 -17.99
N GLY A 45 27.40 -10.58 -18.26
CA GLY A 45 27.17 -9.22 -18.73
C GLY A 45 26.19 -8.39 -17.89
N LYS A 46 25.77 -7.25 -18.47
CA LYS A 46 24.83 -6.29 -17.85
C LYS A 46 23.51 -6.93 -17.40
N PHE A 47 23.06 -8.00 -18.07
CA PHE A 47 21.79 -8.67 -17.77
C PHE A 47 21.91 -9.82 -16.77
N ASN A 48 23.05 -10.02 -16.10
CA ASN A 48 23.20 -11.08 -15.08
C ASN A 48 22.10 -11.03 -14.01
N GLY A 49 21.67 -9.83 -13.62
CA GLY A 49 20.54 -9.68 -12.70
C GLY A 49 19.23 -10.23 -13.26
N VAL A 50 18.96 -10.02 -14.55
CA VAL A 50 17.75 -10.53 -15.23
C VAL A 50 17.84 -12.05 -15.37
N MET A 51 18.98 -12.57 -15.81
CA MET A 51 19.27 -14.00 -15.90
C MET A 51 18.97 -14.69 -14.56
N ASN A 52 19.56 -14.19 -13.46
CA ASN A 52 19.32 -14.72 -12.13
C ASN A 52 17.83 -14.69 -11.74
N LEU A 53 17.08 -13.64 -12.10
CA LEU A 53 15.64 -13.58 -11.81
C LEU A 53 14.84 -14.59 -12.64
N CYS A 54 15.19 -14.79 -13.91
CA CYS A 54 14.59 -15.82 -14.76
C CYS A 54 14.89 -17.24 -14.24
N ASP A 55 16.14 -17.52 -13.87
CA ASP A 55 16.57 -18.82 -13.33
C ASP A 55 15.84 -19.18 -12.04
N ASN A 56 15.49 -18.16 -11.23
CA ASN A 56 14.70 -18.32 -10.01
C ASN A 56 13.19 -18.25 -10.25
N ARG A 57 12.72 -18.25 -11.51
CA ARG A 57 11.30 -18.13 -11.91
C ARG A 57 10.58 -16.92 -11.32
N LYS A 58 11.31 -15.81 -11.16
CA LYS A 58 10.79 -14.58 -10.56
C LYS A 58 10.19 -13.63 -11.58
N LEU A 59 10.47 -13.77 -12.87
CA LEU A 59 9.90 -12.89 -13.90
C LEU A 59 8.81 -13.62 -14.68
N THR A 60 7.65 -12.98 -14.84
CA THR A 60 6.55 -13.48 -15.65
C THR A 60 6.07 -12.43 -16.63
N LEU A 61 5.75 -12.84 -17.86
CA LEU A 61 5.18 -11.96 -18.86
C LEU A 61 3.67 -11.87 -18.66
N TYR A 62 3.19 -10.66 -18.52
CA TYR A 62 1.80 -10.35 -18.27
C TYR A 62 1.20 -9.56 -19.44
N SER A 63 0.08 -10.06 -19.97
CA SER A 63 -0.62 -9.48 -21.14
C SER A 63 0.33 -9.22 -22.34
N GLY A 64 1.35 -10.06 -22.50
CA GLY A 64 2.35 -9.99 -23.58
C GLY A 64 3.25 -8.74 -23.58
N LYS A 65 3.21 -7.90 -22.54
CA LYS A 65 3.90 -6.59 -22.56
C LYS A 65 4.50 -6.15 -21.21
N VAL A 66 3.89 -6.54 -20.10
CA VAL A 66 4.31 -6.12 -18.77
C VAL A 66 5.10 -7.25 -18.13
N ILE A 67 6.31 -6.98 -17.66
CA ILE A 67 7.05 -7.97 -16.87
C ILE A 67 6.69 -7.74 -15.40
N LEU A 68 6.27 -8.80 -14.72
CA LEU A 68 6.06 -8.77 -13.28
C LEU A 68 7.18 -9.54 -12.59
N GLU A 69 7.73 -8.97 -11.53
CA GLU A 69 8.60 -9.70 -10.60
C GLU A 69 7.72 -10.29 -9.50
N LYS A 70 7.80 -11.61 -9.29
CA LYS A 70 6.99 -12.36 -8.33
C LYS A 70 7.89 -13.07 -7.32
N PHE A 71 7.39 -13.19 -6.10
CA PHE A 71 8.01 -13.99 -5.05
C PHE A 71 7.76 -15.49 -5.32
N PRO A 72 8.77 -16.37 -5.33
CA PRO A 72 8.55 -17.79 -5.60
C PRO A 72 7.72 -18.41 -4.46
N ALA A 73 6.44 -18.71 -4.71
CA ALA A 73 5.53 -19.19 -3.68
C ALA A 73 6.00 -20.53 -3.07
N ASP A 74 6.54 -21.41 -3.91
CA ASP A 74 7.12 -22.71 -3.57
C ASP A 74 8.27 -22.58 -2.54
N PHE A 75 8.92 -21.41 -2.44
CA PHE A 75 9.93 -21.18 -1.40
C PHE A 75 9.36 -21.28 0.01
N LEU A 76 8.06 -21.03 0.19
CA LEU A 76 7.39 -21.20 1.48
C LEU A 76 7.30 -22.68 1.88
N GLU A 77 7.30 -23.61 0.92
CA GLU A 77 7.25 -25.06 1.15
C GLU A 77 8.57 -25.60 1.70
N CYS A 78 9.67 -24.84 1.57
CA CYS A 78 10.95 -25.17 2.18
C CYS A 78 10.93 -25.08 3.72
N PHE A 79 9.90 -24.45 4.30
CA PHE A 79 9.77 -24.25 5.74
C PHE A 79 8.68 -25.15 6.32
N ARG A 80 8.94 -25.68 7.52
CA ARG A 80 7.92 -26.42 8.28
C ARG A 80 6.75 -25.52 8.68
N GLU A 81 7.06 -24.28 9.08
CA GLU A 81 6.08 -23.29 9.53
C GLU A 81 6.50 -21.89 9.05
N VAL A 82 5.53 -21.10 8.58
CA VAL A 82 5.75 -19.71 8.14
C VAL A 82 4.79 -18.79 8.90
N TYR A 83 5.35 -17.84 9.64
CA TYR A 83 4.59 -16.84 10.39
C TYR A 83 4.66 -15.47 9.71
N ILE A 84 3.50 -14.95 9.28
CA ILE A 84 3.39 -13.61 8.69
C ILE A 84 2.74 -12.66 9.69
N LEU A 85 3.54 -11.78 10.29
CA LEU A 85 3.07 -10.80 11.27
C LEU A 85 2.69 -9.50 10.55
N THR A 86 1.40 -9.32 10.30
CA THR A 86 0.90 -8.09 9.67
C THR A 86 -0.54 -7.79 10.11
N TYR A 87 -0.90 -6.50 10.08
CA TYR A 87 -2.26 -6.06 10.34
C TYR A 87 -3.06 -6.02 9.04
N LEU A 88 -4.35 -6.40 9.09
CA LEU A 88 -5.23 -6.51 7.93
C LEU A 88 -4.66 -7.36 6.78
N PHE A 89 -4.16 -8.56 7.08
CA PHE A 89 -3.51 -9.44 6.10
C PHE A 89 -4.36 -9.72 4.85
N GLU A 90 -5.67 -9.91 5.02
CA GLU A 90 -6.64 -10.13 3.92
C GLU A 90 -6.64 -9.01 2.86
N GLY A 91 -6.23 -7.79 3.21
CA GLY A 91 -6.11 -6.67 2.27
C GLY A 91 -4.76 -6.59 1.57
N SER A 92 -3.82 -7.48 1.91
CA SER A 92 -2.46 -7.43 1.39
C SER A 92 -2.33 -8.15 0.05
N ALA A 93 -1.39 -7.70 -0.78
CA ALA A 93 -0.98 -8.43 -1.98
C ALA A 93 -0.56 -9.87 -1.67
N MET A 94 0.06 -10.10 -0.50
CA MET A 94 0.50 -11.43 -0.07
C MET A 94 -0.67 -12.39 0.15
N SER A 95 -1.76 -11.96 0.78
CA SER A 95 -2.97 -12.79 0.93
C SER A 95 -3.55 -13.19 -0.43
N ALA A 96 -3.69 -12.23 -1.35
CA ALA A 96 -4.15 -12.51 -2.71
C ALA A 96 -3.20 -13.44 -3.47
N TYR A 97 -1.88 -13.28 -3.26
CA TYR A 97 -0.85 -14.09 -3.88
C TYR A 97 -0.86 -15.54 -3.40
N LEU A 98 -0.97 -15.77 -2.10
CA LEU A 98 -1.09 -17.12 -1.53
C LEU A 98 -2.34 -17.83 -2.06
N LYS A 99 -3.49 -17.15 -2.06
CA LYS A 99 -4.74 -17.71 -2.62
C LYS A 99 -4.60 -18.04 -4.10
N ALA A 100 -3.95 -17.17 -4.88
CA ALA A 100 -3.70 -17.37 -6.30
C ALA A 100 -2.81 -18.59 -6.61
N HIS A 101 -1.98 -19.01 -5.66
CA HIS A 101 -1.11 -20.19 -5.76
C HIS A 101 -1.68 -21.41 -5.02
N GLY A 102 -2.93 -21.34 -4.55
CA GLY A 102 -3.59 -22.45 -3.87
C GLY A 102 -3.11 -22.70 -2.44
N HIS A 103 -2.30 -21.81 -1.85
CA HIS A 103 -1.89 -21.94 -0.46
C HIS A 103 -3.02 -21.52 0.48
N THR A 104 -3.24 -22.35 1.51
CA THR A 104 -4.12 -22.06 2.63
C THR A 104 -3.33 -21.48 3.80
N TYR A 105 -3.97 -20.66 4.62
CA TYR A 105 -3.35 -20.13 5.84
C TYR A 105 -4.40 -19.98 6.94
N GLU A 106 -3.93 -20.04 8.18
CA GLU A 106 -4.75 -19.80 9.37
C GLU A 106 -4.49 -18.40 9.91
N MET A 107 -5.56 -17.70 10.30
CA MET A 107 -5.46 -16.40 10.93
C MET A 107 -5.41 -16.57 12.46
N LEU A 108 -4.34 -16.09 13.08
CA LEU A 108 -4.11 -16.13 14.52
C LEU A 108 -4.03 -14.71 15.10
N THR A 109 -4.36 -14.59 16.39
CA THR A 109 -4.22 -13.37 17.19
C THR A 109 -3.48 -13.65 18.48
N LEU A 110 -2.96 -12.62 19.12
CA LEU A 110 -2.40 -12.74 20.47
C LEU A 110 -3.52 -12.72 21.51
N SER A 111 -3.37 -13.55 22.55
CA SER A 111 -4.11 -13.42 23.81
C SER A 111 -3.95 -12.03 24.41
N GLU A 112 -4.85 -11.64 25.33
CA GLU A 112 -4.78 -10.32 25.98
C GLU A 112 -3.45 -10.08 26.71
N ASP A 113 -2.92 -11.11 27.38
CA ASP A 113 -1.63 -11.10 28.06
C ASP A 113 -0.41 -11.30 27.12
N ARG A 114 -0.66 -11.49 25.82
CA ARG A 114 0.32 -11.69 24.74
C ARG A 114 1.22 -12.91 24.90
N ARG A 115 0.79 -13.92 25.65
CA ARG A 115 1.57 -15.15 25.89
C ARG A 115 1.25 -16.27 24.91
N GLU A 116 0.09 -16.25 24.27
CA GLU A 116 -0.39 -17.33 23.42
C GLU A 116 -0.95 -16.81 22.09
N LEU A 117 -0.84 -17.64 21.04
CA LEU A 117 -1.57 -17.46 19.79
C LEU A 117 -2.93 -18.15 19.91
N LYS A 118 -3.99 -17.47 19.49
CA LYS A 118 -5.37 -17.95 19.50
C LYS A 118 -6.01 -17.84 18.12
N PRO A 119 -7.00 -18.68 17.78
CA PRO A 119 -7.76 -18.55 16.54
C PRO A 119 -8.38 -17.16 16.43
N TRP A 120 -8.05 -16.44 15.37
CA TRP A 120 -8.50 -15.07 15.21
C TRP A 120 -10.03 -14.97 15.01
N ALA A 121 -10.68 -15.98 14.44
CA ALA A 121 -12.13 -16.02 14.28
C ALA A 121 -12.89 -15.96 15.62
N GLU A 122 -12.32 -16.52 16.68
CA GLU A 122 -12.92 -16.62 18.02
C GLU A 122 -12.46 -15.47 18.94
N TYR A 123 -11.21 -15.05 18.80
CA TYR A 123 -10.55 -14.08 19.71
C TYR A 123 -10.24 -12.73 19.04
N GLY A 124 -10.78 -12.49 17.84
CA GLY A 124 -10.52 -11.31 17.02
C GLY A 124 -11.42 -10.10 17.29
N ASP A 125 -12.09 -10.04 18.45
CA ASP A 125 -12.85 -8.87 18.86
C ASP A 125 -11.90 -7.71 19.21
N GLU A 126 -12.06 -6.60 18.49
CA GLU A 126 -11.27 -5.37 18.62
C GLU A 126 -12.09 -4.23 19.24
N SER A 127 -13.33 -4.47 19.68
CA SER A 127 -14.27 -3.42 20.13
C SER A 127 -13.71 -2.53 21.22
N SER A 128 -13.15 -3.12 22.28
CA SER A 128 -12.55 -2.36 23.38
C SER A 128 -11.39 -1.50 22.89
N ARG A 129 -10.48 -2.09 22.10
CA ARG A 129 -9.31 -1.38 21.55
C ARG A 129 -9.74 -0.24 20.63
N LYS A 130 -10.75 -0.45 19.79
CA LYS A 130 -11.29 0.59 18.89
C LYS A 130 -12.05 1.67 19.65
N SER A 131 -12.68 1.36 20.77
CA SER A 131 -13.27 2.34 21.67
C SER A 131 -12.21 3.28 22.24
N ASP A 132 -11.09 2.75 22.73
CA ASP A 132 -9.96 3.56 23.22
C ASP A 132 -9.39 4.43 22.10
N LEU A 133 -9.20 3.85 20.91
CA LEU A 133 -8.69 4.58 19.75
C LEU A 133 -9.61 5.71 19.29
N LYS A 134 -10.94 5.56 19.40
CA LYS A 134 -11.89 6.64 19.11
C LYS A 134 -11.69 7.85 20.02
N GLN A 135 -11.26 7.64 21.27
CA GLN A 135 -10.96 8.72 22.21
C GLN A 135 -9.63 9.40 21.88
N LEU A 136 -8.67 8.64 21.34
CA LEU A 136 -7.35 9.16 20.97
C LEU A 136 -7.32 9.84 19.60
N ILE A 137 -8.19 9.45 18.67
CA ILE A 137 -8.13 9.91 17.28
C ILE A 137 -9.21 10.96 17.02
N THR A 138 -8.79 12.22 16.87
CA THR A 138 -9.67 13.32 16.42
C THR A 138 -9.56 13.49 14.91
N ILE A 139 -10.63 13.19 14.17
CA ILE A 139 -10.68 13.36 12.71
C ILE A 139 -11.27 14.74 12.39
N TYR A 140 -10.57 15.52 11.56
CA TYR A 140 -11.02 16.85 11.14
C TYR A 140 -12.23 16.76 10.21
N GLU A 141 -13.32 17.43 10.59
CA GLU A 141 -14.54 17.61 9.80
C GLU A 141 -14.79 19.10 9.53
N GLY A 142 -14.28 19.60 8.41
CA GLY A 142 -14.48 20.99 8.02
C GLY A 142 -14.26 21.24 6.53
N GLN A 143 -14.36 22.51 6.14
CA GLN A 143 -14.40 22.92 4.72
C GLN A 143 -13.13 22.54 3.94
N ALA A 144 -11.99 22.39 4.61
CA ALA A 144 -10.76 21.91 3.99
C ALA A 144 -10.89 20.47 3.39
N ASN A 145 -11.93 19.71 3.74
CA ASN A 145 -12.21 18.39 3.13
C ASN A 145 -12.83 18.48 1.72
N GLN A 146 -13.39 19.62 1.30
CA GLN A 146 -14.11 19.75 0.02
C GLN A 146 -13.29 19.33 -1.20
N VAL A 147 -11.98 19.61 -1.19
CA VAL A 147 -11.06 19.27 -2.28
C VAL A 147 -10.95 17.76 -2.56
N GLY A 148 -11.26 16.92 -1.57
CA GLY A 148 -11.27 15.45 -1.70
C GLY A 148 -12.66 14.82 -1.78
N THR A 149 -13.71 15.62 -1.95
CA THR A 149 -15.10 15.14 -2.09
C THR A 149 -15.32 14.51 -3.46
N LYS A 150 -15.92 13.33 -3.49
CA LYS A 150 -16.21 12.58 -4.71
C LYS A 150 -17.32 13.27 -5.50
N VAL A 151 -17.03 13.60 -6.75
CA VAL A 151 -18.03 14.13 -7.70
C VAL A 151 -18.14 13.16 -8.87
N GLY A 152 -19.31 12.55 -9.03
CA GLY A 152 -19.56 11.53 -10.05
C GLY A 152 -18.58 10.35 -9.98
N LYS A 153 -17.90 10.06 -11.10
CA LYS A 153 -16.90 8.98 -11.21
C LYS A 153 -15.47 9.42 -10.87
N ALA A 154 -15.27 10.67 -10.45
CA ALA A 154 -13.93 11.15 -10.12
C ALA A 154 -13.36 10.40 -8.90
N CYS A 155 -12.03 10.23 -8.89
CA CYS A 155 -11.29 9.70 -7.74
C CYS A 155 -10.33 10.78 -7.22
N PRO A 156 -10.81 11.83 -6.53
CA PRO A 156 -9.96 12.87 -5.96
C PRO A 156 -8.81 12.28 -5.14
N LEU A 157 -7.66 12.94 -5.20
CA LEU A 157 -6.44 12.60 -4.47
C LEU A 157 -5.83 11.23 -4.82
N SER A 158 -6.28 10.59 -5.89
CA SER A 158 -5.57 9.46 -6.50
C SER A 158 -4.33 9.95 -7.25
N SER A 159 -3.39 9.06 -7.53
CA SER A 159 -2.17 9.42 -8.29
C SER A 159 -2.53 10.06 -9.64
N THR A 160 -3.47 9.49 -10.38
CA THR A 160 -3.94 10.03 -11.68
C THR A 160 -4.66 11.37 -11.52
N TRP A 161 -5.40 11.57 -10.43
CA TRP A 161 -6.03 12.86 -10.15
C TRP A 161 -4.96 13.94 -9.95
N TYR A 162 -3.93 13.66 -9.16
CA TYR A 162 -2.82 14.59 -8.93
C TYR A 162 -2.08 14.93 -10.24
N ASP A 163 -1.79 13.92 -11.06
CA ASP A 163 -1.20 14.10 -12.38
C ASP A 163 -2.04 15.02 -13.27
N THR A 164 -3.35 14.81 -13.26
CA THR A 164 -4.30 15.63 -14.02
C THR A 164 -4.33 17.07 -13.52
N GLN A 165 -4.38 17.29 -12.21
CA GLN A 165 -4.40 18.64 -11.64
C GLN A 165 -3.09 19.39 -11.89
N ALA A 166 -1.95 18.70 -11.79
CA ALA A 166 -0.63 19.29 -12.07
C ALA A 166 -0.50 19.67 -13.55
N ARG A 167 -0.92 18.79 -14.46
CA ARG A 167 -0.88 19.05 -15.91
C ARG A 167 -1.81 20.19 -16.32
N ASN A 168 -3.02 20.22 -15.78
CA ASN A 168 -4.05 21.18 -16.19
C ASN A 168 -4.01 22.49 -15.39
N ARG A 169 -3.15 22.61 -14.36
CA ARG A 169 -2.95 23.81 -13.54
C ARG A 169 -4.25 24.39 -12.94
N THR A 170 -5.12 23.52 -12.45
CA THR A 170 -6.47 23.88 -11.98
C THR A 170 -6.52 24.68 -10.67
N GLY A 171 -5.38 24.98 -10.05
CA GLY A 171 -5.28 25.59 -8.72
C GLY A 171 -5.62 24.67 -7.55
N LYS A 172 -6.15 23.46 -7.80
CA LYS A 172 -6.55 22.50 -6.74
C LYS A 172 -5.38 22.07 -5.84
N LEU A 173 -4.16 22.02 -6.37
CA LEU A 173 -2.97 21.71 -5.56
C LEU A 173 -2.61 22.83 -4.58
N GLU A 174 -2.78 24.10 -4.99
CA GLU A 174 -2.58 25.24 -4.10
C GLU A 174 -3.65 25.30 -3.01
N VAL A 175 -4.91 25.00 -3.38
CA VAL A 175 -6.00 24.85 -2.39
C VAL A 175 -5.67 23.75 -1.39
N MET A 176 -5.14 22.60 -1.84
CA MET A 176 -4.72 21.51 -0.96
C MET A 176 -3.59 21.93 0.00
N LYS A 177 -2.58 22.60 -0.54
CA LYS A 177 -1.42 23.10 0.24
C LYS A 177 -1.87 24.12 1.30
N GLY A 178 -2.76 25.04 0.92
CA GLY A 178 -3.37 26.02 1.82
C GLY A 178 -4.21 25.35 2.92
N SER A 179 -5.06 24.39 2.53
CA SER A 179 -5.89 23.60 3.46
C SER A 179 -5.05 22.82 4.47
N THR A 180 -3.96 22.20 4.01
CA THR A 180 -3.00 21.48 4.86
C THR A 180 -2.29 22.43 5.83
N GLY A 181 -1.87 23.60 5.35
CA GLY A 181 -1.29 24.64 6.21
C GLY A 181 -2.27 25.18 7.25
N HIS A 182 -3.53 25.41 6.86
CA HIS A 182 -4.60 25.82 7.76
C HIS A 182 -4.84 24.76 8.85
N PHE A 183 -4.94 23.48 8.49
CA PHE A 183 -5.07 22.38 9.45
C PHE A 183 -3.98 22.45 10.53
N PHE A 184 -2.71 22.49 10.14
CA PHE A 184 -1.62 22.52 11.11
C PHE A 184 -1.53 23.81 11.93
N LYS A 185 -1.78 24.97 11.30
CA LYS A 185 -1.53 26.29 11.92
C LYS A 185 -2.72 26.86 12.69
N LYS A 186 -3.95 26.44 12.35
CA LYS A 186 -5.20 27.05 12.85
C LYS A 186 -6.16 26.04 13.46
N VAL A 187 -6.12 24.77 13.04
CA VAL A 187 -6.98 23.74 13.63
C VAL A 187 -6.27 23.06 14.79
N THR A 188 -5.03 22.59 14.57
CA THR A 188 -4.28 21.83 15.58
C THR A 188 -3.23 22.66 16.30
N GLU A 189 -2.84 23.80 15.73
CA GLU A 189 -1.84 24.74 16.27
C GLU A 189 -0.52 24.06 16.70
N THR A 190 -0.11 23.03 15.94
CA THR A 190 1.03 22.18 16.30
C THR A 190 2.33 22.68 15.66
N LYS A 191 3.42 22.63 16.45
CA LYS A 191 4.78 22.95 15.97
C LYS A 191 5.18 22.02 14.82
N SER A 192 6.04 22.51 13.94
CA SER A 192 6.50 21.78 12.76
C SER A 192 7.14 20.43 13.05
N SER A 193 7.82 20.29 14.19
CA SER A 193 8.39 19.02 14.67
C SER A 193 7.34 17.94 14.92
N HIS A 194 6.10 18.32 15.26
CA HIS A 194 4.99 17.42 15.57
C HIS A 194 4.05 17.18 14.39
N ASN A 195 4.27 17.83 13.26
CA ASN A 195 3.43 17.68 12.08
C ASN A 195 3.98 16.58 11.19
N ALA A 196 3.12 15.69 10.75
CA ALA A 196 3.42 14.73 9.69
C ALA A 196 2.40 14.81 8.58
N TRP A 197 2.85 14.56 7.37
CA TRP A 197 1.96 14.56 6.21
C TRP A 197 2.45 13.60 5.15
N THR A 198 1.53 13.18 4.29
CA THR A 198 1.87 12.32 3.17
C THR A 198 1.11 12.68 1.92
N VAL A 199 1.78 12.46 0.79
CA VAL A 199 1.29 12.53 -0.57
C VAL A 199 2.18 11.60 -1.41
N PHE A 200 1.72 11.16 -2.58
CA PHE A 200 2.58 10.46 -3.54
C PHE A 200 3.86 11.24 -3.81
N LYS A 201 5.01 10.55 -3.80
CA LYS A 201 6.37 11.14 -3.90
C LYS A 201 6.50 12.16 -5.03
N LYS A 202 5.90 11.89 -6.20
CA LYS A 202 5.88 12.76 -7.38
C LYS A 202 5.31 14.16 -7.10
N HIS A 203 4.38 14.30 -6.16
CA HIS A 203 3.69 15.56 -5.85
C HIS A 203 4.14 16.20 -4.52
N ARG A 204 5.16 15.65 -3.86
CA ARG A 204 5.71 16.18 -2.60
C ARG A 204 6.10 17.65 -2.73
N ASN A 205 6.85 18.00 -3.77
CA ASN A 205 7.36 19.37 -3.93
C ASN A 205 6.24 20.39 -4.17
N ALA A 206 5.13 19.97 -4.79
CA ALA A 206 3.99 20.84 -5.04
C ALA A 206 3.19 21.13 -3.76
N LEU A 207 3.13 20.17 -2.82
CA LEU A 207 2.32 20.29 -1.61
C LEU A 207 3.10 20.65 -0.35
N GLN A 208 4.44 20.68 -0.37
CA GLN A 208 5.20 21.13 0.79
C GLN A 208 4.87 22.59 1.11
N GLY A 209 4.80 22.91 2.41
CA GLY A 209 4.43 24.23 2.88
C GLY A 209 5.03 24.56 4.24
N ASP A 210 5.00 25.85 4.55
CA ASP A 210 5.57 26.36 5.78
C ASP A 210 4.92 25.72 7.02
N GLY A 211 5.76 25.32 7.98
CA GLY A 211 5.34 24.62 9.20
C GLY A 211 5.17 23.11 9.08
N TYR A 212 5.32 22.48 7.91
CA TYR A 212 5.20 21.01 7.78
C TYR A 212 6.11 20.35 6.73
N THR A 213 6.87 21.09 5.92
CA THR A 213 7.80 20.53 4.91
C THR A 213 8.66 19.36 5.40
N LYS A 214 9.26 19.47 6.59
CA LYS A 214 10.14 18.44 7.18
C LYS A 214 9.39 17.20 7.68
N GLY A 215 8.06 17.27 7.82
CA GLY A 215 7.22 16.18 8.30
C GLY A 215 6.72 15.22 7.22
N TRP A 216 7.27 15.26 6.00
CA TRP A 216 6.82 14.37 4.94
C TRP A 216 7.28 12.93 5.20
N ILE A 217 6.32 12.00 5.26
CA ILE A 217 6.56 10.56 5.42
C ILE A 217 5.89 9.87 4.25
N THR A 218 6.59 8.97 3.56
CA THR A 218 5.97 8.21 2.46
C THR A 218 4.75 7.42 2.94
N TYR A 219 3.67 7.39 2.16
CA TYR A 219 2.40 6.82 2.59
C TYR A 219 2.51 5.31 2.91
N ASN A 220 3.41 4.62 2.22
CA ASN A 220 3.71 3.20 2.36
C ASN A 220 4.93 2.92 3.26
N CYS A 221 5.26 3.83 4.17
CA CYS A 221 6.42 3.68 5.03
C CYS A 221 6.28 2.40 5.88
N ARG A 222 7.32 1.56 5.94
CA ARG A 222 7.36 0.34 6.77
C ARG A 222 8.53 0.37 7.76
N ALA A 223 8.36 -0.29 8.91
CA ALA A 223 9.41 -0.60 9.88
C ALA A 223 10.31 0.58 10.33
N THR A 224 9.73 1.65 10.90
CA THR A 224 10.51 2.75 11.51
C THR A 224 9.83 3.33 12.74
N ASN A 225 10.62 3.69 13.76
CA ASN A 225 10.18 4.39 14.98
C ASN A 225 10.46 5.91 14.93
N GLN A 226 10.97 6.43 13.81
CA GLN A 226 11.47 7.81 13.69
C GLN A 226 10.40 8.92 13.76
N HIS A 227 9.12 8.57 13.88
CA HIS A 227 8.01 9.52 13.77
C HIS A 227 7.04 9.45 14.95
N ILE A 228 7.44 8.76 16.02
CA ILE A 228 6.56 8.48 17.16
C ILE A 228 6.17 9.75 17.95
N GLU A 229 6.81 10.89 17.70
CA GLU A 229 6.51 12.19 18.28
C GLU A 229 5.48 13.03 17.48
N LYS A 230 5.02 12.53 16.32
CA LYS A 230 4.06 13.23 15.47
C LYS A 230 2.67 13.19 16.09
N ARG A 231 1.98 14.34 16.12
CA ARG A 231 0.68 14.56 16.78
C ARG A 231 -0.44 14.91 15.82
N SER A 232 -0.13 15.75 14.83
CA SER A 232 -1.08 16.17 13.80
C SER A 232 -0.64 15.59 12.48
N LEU A 233 -1.54 14.86 11.83
CA LEU A 233 -1.24 14.08 10.64
C LEU A 233 -2.16 14.49 9.49
N ALA A 234 -1.60 14.77 8.32
CA ALA A 234 -2.36 15.03 7.09
C ALA A 234 -2.13 13.90 6.07
N TYR A 235 -3.15 13.06 5.85
CA TYR A 235 -3.11 11.96 4.89
C TYR A 235 -3.76 12.38 3.56
N LEU A 236 -2.94 12.88 2.62
CA LEU A 236 -3.42 13.49 1.38
C LEU A 236 -3.47 12.49 0.20
N CYS A 237 -3.47 11.19 0.47
CA CYS A 237 -3.52 10.16 -0.56
C CYS A 237 -4.91 9.51 -0.63
N ASN A 238 -5.37 9.19 -1.84
CA ASN A 238 -6.41 8.20 -2.08
C ASN A 238 -5.75 7.01 -2.82
N VAL A 239 -5.44 5.94 -2.08
CA VAL A 239 -4.51 4.90 -2.52
C VAL A 239 -5.23 3.79 -3.29
N TYR A 240 -4.79 3.52 -4.52
CA TYR A 240 -5.19 2.34 -5.28
C TYR A 240 -3.97 1.47 -5.52
N HIS A 241 -4.16 0.16 -5.60
CA HIS A 241 -3.06 -0.73 -5.94
C HIS A 241 -2.73 -0.64 -7.44
N ASN A 242 -1.56 -1.12 -7.84
CA ASN A 242 -1.15 -1.06 -9.24
C ASN A 242 -2.19 -1.81 -10.11
N PRO A 243 -2.79 -1.16 -11.14
CA PRO A 243 -3.81 -1.79 -11.97
C PRO A 243 -3.36 -3.10 -12.63
N ASN A 244 -2.07 -3.20 -13.02
CA ASN A 244 -1.52 -4.43 -13.59
C ASN A 244 -1.55 -5.58 -12.57
N ILE A 245 -1.25 -5.29 -11.30
CA ILE A 245 -1.27 -6.29 -10.23
C ILE A 245 -2.71 -6.70 -9.88
N VAL A 246 -3.63 -5.73 -9.82
CA VAL A 246 -5.06 -6.02 -9.60
C VAL A 246 -5.60 -6.92 -10.71
N GLN A 247 -5.25 -6.62 -11.96
CA GLN A 247 -5.66 -7.40 -13.13
C GLN A 247 -4.99 -8.79 -13.14
N TYR A 248 -3.73 -8.89 -12.70
CA TYR A 248 -3.00 -10.16 -12.52
C TYR A 248 -3.72 -11.12 -11.56
N PHE A 249 -4.21 -10.62 -10.42
CA PHE A 249 -4.99 -11.41 -9.47
C PHE A 249 -6.37 -11.78 -10.02
N LYS A 250 -7.04 -10.81 -10.68
CA LYS A 250 -8.36 -11.03 -11.26
C LYS A 250 -8.38 -12.16 -12.30
N GLN A 251 -7.33 -12.27 -13.13
CA GLN A 251 -7.22 -13.35 -14.12
C GLN A 251 -7.01 -14.74 -13.49
N ARG A 252 -6.53 -14.79 -12.24
CA ARG A 252 -6.40 -16.02 -11.44
C ARG A 252 -7.62 -16.28 -10.56
N GLY A 253 -8.74 -15.62 -10.84
CA GLY A 253 -9.98 -15.76 -10.07
C GLY A 253 -9.94 -15.13 -8.68
N ILE A 254 -8.91 -14.34 -8.36
CA ILE A 254 -8.77 -13.70 -7.04
C ILE A 254 -9.29 -12.26 -7.10
N ALA A 255 -10.33 -11.98 -6.32
CA ALA A 255 -10.84 -10.63 -6.11
C ALA A 255 -9.94 -9.86 -5.14
N PHE A 256 -9.18 -8.88 -5.65
CA PHE A 256 -8.30 -8.06 -4.82
C PHE A 256 -9.07 -6.89 -4.18
N ASN A 257 -9.20 -6.90 -2.84
CA ASN A 257 -9.90 -5.85 -2.11
C ASN A 257 -9.02 -4.59 -1.97
N GLN A 258 -9.18 -3.66 -2.92
CA GLN A 258 -8.42 -2.41 -2.95
C GLN A 258 -8.72 -1.45 -1.80
N ASP A 259 -9.93 -1.50 -1.23
CA ASP A 259 -10.32 -0.65 -0.10
C ASP A 259 -9.64 -1.11 1.19
N LEU A 260 -9.60 -2.43 1.42
CA LEU A 260 -8.88 -3.01 2.55
C LEU A 260 -7.36 -2.78 2.43
N TYR A 261 -6.81 -2.91 1.22
CA TYR A 261 -5.43 -2.52 0.93
C TYR A 261 -5.17 -1.05 1.29
N ALA A 262 -5.99 -0.13 0.77
CA ALA A 262 -5.83 1.30 1.00
C ALA A 262 -5.92 1.66 2.50
N LEU A 263 -6.91 1.08 3.20
CA LEU A 263 -7.06 1.23 4.64
C LEU A 263 -5.81 0.73 5.39
N SER A 264 -5.27 -0.44 5.02
CA SER A 264 -4.09 -1.01 5.68
C SER A 264 -2.86 -0.10 5.56
N GLU A 265 -2.65 0.53 4.41
CA GLU A 265 -1.54 1.47 4.20
C GLU A 265 -1.74 2.75 5.03
N MET A 266 -2.96 3.28 5.10
CA MET A 266 -3.27 4.45 5.92
C MET A 266 -3.12 4.17 7.42
N LEU A 267 -3.63 3.04 7.93
CA LEU A 267 -3.49 2.68 9.33
C LEU A 267 -2.03 2.46 9.72
N GLN A 268 -1.26 1.74 8.91
CA GLN A 268 0.17 1.55 9.16
C GLN A 268 0.93 2.87 9.21
N TRP A 269 0.54 3.86 8.39
CA TRP A 269 1.11 5.20 8.41
C TRP A 269 0.69 6.00 9.66
N ILE A 270 -0.59 5.97 10.03
CA ILE A 270 -1.10 6.59 11.27
C ILE A 270 -0.37 6.03 12.50
N TRP A 271 -0.11 4.72 12.54
CA TRP A 271 0.61 4.04 13.63
C TRP A 271 2.10 4.40 13.74
N ARG A 272 2.63 5.24 12.85
CA ARG A 272 3.96 5.84 13.03
C ARG A 272 3.95 7.05 13.93
N SER A 273 2.78 7.59 14.24
CA SER A 273 2.59 8.72 15.14
C SER A 273 2.55 8.31 16.62
N GLN A 274 2.29 9.28 17.49
CA GLN A 274 2.20 9.05 18.92
C GLN A 274 1.02 8.17 19.37
N VAL A 275 0.03 7.90 18.52
CA VAL A 275 -1.05 6.95 18.84
C VAL A 275 -0.52 5.55 19.17
N ARG A 276 0.66 5.20 18.68
CA ARG A 276 1.37 3.96 19.03
C ARG A 276 1.68 3.86 20.53
N ARG A 277 1.85 4.99 21.22
CA ARG A 277 2.04 5.08 22.67
C ARG A 277 0.75 5.33 23.44
N HIS A 278 -0.41 5.23 22.78
CA HIS A 278 -1.71 5.62 23.34
C HIS A 278 -1.84 7.12 23.63
N ASP A 279 -1.10 7.96 22.90
CA ASP A 279 -1.24 9.43 22.97
C ASP A 279 -2.24 9.93 21.90
N PRO A 280 -3.01 11.00 22.16
CA PRO A 280 -4.03 11.50 21.23
C PRO A 280 -3.42 12.12 19.97
N ILE A 281 -4.12 12.03 18.84
CA ILE A 281 -3.69 12.60 17.55
C ILE A 281 -4.83 13.33 16.84
N HIS A 282 -4.47 14.24 15.95
CA HIS A 282 -5.39 14.91 15.02
C HIS A 282 -5.13 14.44 13.60
N LEU A 283 -6.18 14.09 12.86
CA LEU A 283 -6.11 13.58 11.50
C LEU A 283 -6.84 14.51 10.52
N PHE A 284 -6.15 14.93 9.46
CA PHE A 284 -6.74 15.53 8.28
C PHE A 284 -6.65 14.55 7.11
N ILE A 285 -7.80 14.03 6.70
CA ILE A 285 -7.92 13.06 5.60
C ILE A 285 -8.91 13.65 4.61
N PRO A 286 -8.50 14.54 3.68
CA PRO A 286 -9.45 15.22 2.80
C PRO A 286 -10.16 14.27 1.84
N SER A 287 -9.54 13.13 1.48
CA SER A 287 -10.17 12.10 0.64
C SER A 287 -11.39 11.53 1.35
N GLU A 288 -12.57 11.75 0.78
CA GLU A 288 -13.82 11.22 1.31
C GLU A 288 -13.78 9.69 1.42
N ARG A 289 -13.29 8.99 0.39
CA ARG A 289 -13.15 7.52 0.43
C ARG A 289 -12.30 7.07 1.61
N MET A 290 -11.08 7.61 1.75
CA MET A 290 -10.17 7.19 2.81
C MET A 290 -10.71 7.52 4.20
N ARG A 291 -11.34 8.68 4.36
CA ARG A 291 -11.96 9.08 5.63
C ARG A 291 -13.11 8.15 6.01
N ASN A 292 -13.96 7.78 5.05
CA ASN A 292 -15.04 6.81 5.27
C ASN A 292 -14.52 5.41 5.59
N LEU A 293 -13.41 4.97 4.97
CA LEU A 293 -12.75 3.71 5.33
C LEU A 293 -12.26 3.71 6.78
N LEU A 294 -11.67 4.82 7.25
CA LEU A 294 -11.24 4.94 8.65
C LEU A 294 -12.44 4.90 9.60
N TYR A 295 -13.51 5.62 9.28
CA TYR A 295 -14.75 5.60 10.08
C TYR A 295 -15.37 4.21 10.14
N LEU A 296 -15.46 3.51 9.01
CA LEU A 296 -15.99 2.15 8.97
C LEU A 296 -15.13 1.21 9.83
N TRP A 297 -13.81 1.32 9.74
CA TRP A 297 -12.90 0.53 10.54
C TRP A 297 -13.06 0.80 12.05
N LEU A 298 -13.16 2.07 12.48
CA LEU A 298 -13.41 2.43 13.87
C LEU A 298 -14.77 1.92 14.39
N ASN A 299 -15.76 1.77 13.50
CA ASN A 299 -17.14 1.37 13.84
C ASN A 299 -17.46 -0.11 13.59
N THR A 300 -16.45 -0.94 13.37
CA THR A 300 -16.60 -2.41 13.27
C THR A 300 -15.91 -3.09 14.43
N ARG A 301 -16.50 -4.17 14.95
CA ARG A 301 -15.94 -4.91 16.08
C ARG A 301 -14.71 -5.74 15.71
N SER A 302 -14.55 -6.08 14.42
CA SER A 302 -13.54 -7.04 13.98
C SER A 302 -13.29 -6.93 12.47
N THR A 303 -12.17 -7.47 11.98
CA THR A 303 -11.89 -7.48 10.52
C THR A 303 -12.86 -8.32 9.69
N PRO A 304 -13.48 -9.45 10.13
CA PRO A 304 -14.48 -10.14 9.30
C PRO A 304 -15.70 -9.26 9.08
N GLU A 305 -16.16 -8.55 10.13
CA GLU A 305 -17.27 -7.60 10.00
C GLU A 305 -16.91 -6.46 9.03
N LEU A 306 -15.68 -5.94 9.12
CA LEU A 306 -15.18 -4.94 8.19
C LEU A 306 -15.16 -5.45 6.74
N ILE A 307 -14.63 -6.64 6.50
CA ILE A 307 -14.58 -7.26 5.17
C ILE A 307 -16.00 -7.44 4.63
N SER A 308 -16.93 -7.92 5.46
CA SER A 308 -18.33 -8.09 5.08
C SER A 308 -19.01 -6.78 4.70
N LYS A 309 -18.64 -5.64 5.32
CA LYS A 309 -19.19 -4.31 4.98
C LYS A 309 -18.52 -3.66 3.76
N LEU A 310 -17.34 -4.15 3.37
CA LEU A 310 -16.58 -3.67 2.20
C LEU A 310 -16.81 -4.51 0.94
N SER A 311 -17.42 -5.68 1.07
CA SER A 311 -17.75 -6.60 -0.03
C SER A 311 -19.09 -6.24 -0.65
#